data_AF-A0A925ZXH3-F1
#
_entry.id   AF-A0A925ZXH3-F1
#
_cell.length_a   1.000
_cell.length_b   1.000
_cell.length_c   1.000
_cell.angle_alpha   90.00
_cell.angle_beta   90.00
_cell.angle_gamma   90.00
#
_symmetry.space_group_name_H-M   'P 1'
#
loop_
_entity.id
_entity.type
_entity.pdbx_description
1 polymer ?
#
loop_
_entity_poly.entity_id
_entity_poly.type
_entity_poly.pdbx_seq_one_letter_code
_entity_poly.pdbx_strand_id
1 'polypeptide(L)'
;MSQLGERLRQARESQGISLAQASQETHILQRYLVALEEGDLTHLPGDVYARGFIRNYSTYLGLPPEDVVALYRHERGISDAIKIVAATSAPRMRAYVLPNFLGVFFITVALFGLSYIGLSALGRIGNGNQIAVAPSPTVPPPTAYPTVSTSSQPQIAVLPTAAPTAAPTAEPTLAIAGIGITPIPTATPPTPIVVVVSIRAGTGGSWLRVQQDGAIVFEGVLKAGQSQTFQAQSKIIIRSGNPGAVRVNVNGTGDQPIGPGGKPVNWEYPPKQ
;
A
#
# COMPACT_ATOMS: atom_id res chain seq x y z
N MET A 1 -40.96 -14.41 14.63
CA MET A 1 -39.64 -15.02 14.39
C MET A 1 -39.69 -15.74 13.06
N SER A 2 -38.64 -15.60 12.25
CA SER A 2 -38.58 -16.25 10.95
C SER A 2 -38.12 -17.71 11.09
N GLN A 3 -38.47 -18.57 10.13
CA GLN A 3 -38.08 -19.99 10.13
C GLN A 3 -36.55 -20.13 10.09
N LEU A 4 -35.88 -19.22 9.36
CA LEU A 4 -34.42 -19.09 9.35
C LEU A 4 -33.86 -18.81 10.75
N GLY A 5 -34.37 -17.79 11.43
CA GLY A 5 -33.87 -17.35 12.73
C GLY A 5 -34.00 -18.44 13.78
N GLU A 6 -35.14 -19.14 13.80
CA GLU A 6 -35.38 -20.26 14.70
C GLU A 6 -34.40 -21.41 14.45
N ARG A 7 -34.15 -21.76 13.18
CA ARG A 7 -33.21 -22.83 12.81
C ARG A 7 -31.78 -22.50 13.26
N LEU A 8 -31.34 -21.25 13.11
CA LEU A 8 -30.03 -20.79 13.56
C LEU A 8 -29.92 -20.83 15.09
N ARG A 9 -30.93 -20.31 15.79
CA ARG A 9 -30.98 -20.31 17.26
C ARG A 9 -30.94 -21.72 17.83
N GLN A 10 -31.80 -22.60 17.32
CA GLN A 10 -31.88 -23.99 17.78
C GLN A 10 -30.55 -24.72 17.57
N ALA A 11 -29.88 -24.53 16.43
CA ALA A 11 -28.57 -25.12 16.18
C ALA A 11 -27.51 -24.61 17.17
N ARG A 12 -27.47 -23.29 17.44
CA ARG A 12 -26.57 -22.71 18.45
C ARG A 12 -26.85 -23.27 19.85
N GLU A 13 -28.10 -23.28 20.27
CA GLU A 13 -28.50 -23.69 21.61
C GLU A 13 -28.30 -25.18 21.84
N SER A 14 -28.52 -26.02 20.82
CA SER A 14 -28.25 -27.46 20.90
C SER A 14 -26.78 -27.79 21.16
N GLN A 15 -25.87 -26.88 20.80
CA GLN A 15 -24.43 -27.00 21.04
C GLN A 15 -23.97 -26.27 22.31
N GLY A 16 -24.89 -25.62 23.04
CA GLY A 16 -24.57 -24.84 24.25
C GLY A 16 -23.73 -23.59 23.98
N ILE A 17 -23.69 -23.10 22.74
CA ILE A 17 -22.86 -21.96 22.35
C ILE A 17 -23.57 -20.66 22.73
N SER A 18 -22.86 -19.74 23.37
CA SER A 18 -23.38 -18.39 23.64
C SER A 18 -23.28 -17.49 22.40
N LEU A 19 -24.16 -16.50 22.28
CA LEU A 19 -24.07 -15.48 21.22
C LEU A 19 -22.75 -14.71 21.26
N ALA A 20 -22.19 -14.48 22.46
CA ALA A 20 -20.89 -13.83 22.63
C ALA A 20 -19.74 -14.67 22.05
N GLN A 21 -19.74 -15.98 22.34
CA GLN A 21 -18.77 -16.92 21.78
C GLN A 21 -18.90 -17.02 20.26
N ALA A 22 -20.13 -17.21 19.75
CA ALA A 22 -20.39 -17.23 18.31
C ALA A 22 -19.90 -15.95 17.63
N SER A 23 -20.07 -14.79 18.26
CA SER A 23 -19.60 -13.51 17.75
C SER A 23 -18.08 -13.44 17.64
N GLN A 24 -17.37 -13.96 18.65
CA GLN A 24 -15.90 -14.00 18.66
C GLN A 24 -15.36 -14.92 17.57
N GLU A 25 -15.90 -16.15 17.46
CA GLU A 25 -15.42 -17.16 16.50
C GLU A 25 -15.74 -16.81 15.04
N THR A 26 -16.94 -16.28 14.79
CA THR A 26 -17.35 -15.93 13.42
C THR A 26 -16.88 -14.54 12.99
N HIS A 27 -16.38 -13.72 13.91
CA HIS A 27 -16.11 -12.29 13.73
C HIS A 27 -17.34 -11.48 13.27
N ILE A 28 -18.55 -11.99 13.48
CA ILE A 28 -19.80 -11.28 13.24
C ILE A 28 -20.20 -10.61 14.56
N LEU A 29 -20.45 -9.30 14.54
CA LEU A 29 -20.88 -8.57 15.74
C LEU A 29 -22.13 -9.21 16.35
N GLN A 30 -22.14 -9.38 17.68
CA GLN A 30 -23.23 -10.05 18.41
C GLN A 30 -24.61 -9.51 18.07
N ARG A 31 -24.76 -8.18 17.93
CA ARG A 31 -26.03 -7.54 17.53
C ARG A 31 -26.59 -8.06 16.20
N TYR A 32 -25.72 -8.47 15.26
CA TYR A 32 -26.16 -9.02 13.98
C TYR A 32 -26.54 -10.49 14.10
N LEU A 33 -25.89 -11.25 14.98
CA LEU A 33 -26.31 -12.63 15.28
C LEU A 33 -27.68 -12.64 15.97
N VAL A 34 -27.92 -11.73 16.91
CA VAL A 34 -29.24 -11.51 17.52
C VAL A 34 -30.28 -11.20 16.45
N ALA A 35 -30.01 -10.21 15.59
CA ALA A 35 -30.90 -9.82 14.50
C ALA A 35 -31.22 -11.00 13.54
N LEU A 36 -30.24 -11.86 13.25
CA LEU A 36 -30.44 -13.06 12.44
C LEU A 36 -31.33 -14.10 13.12
N GLU A 37 -31.12 -14.37 14.41
CA GLU A 37 -31.93 -15.33 15.18
C GLU A 37 -33.36 -14.83 15.42
N GLU A 38 -33.56 -13.53 15.57
CA GLU A 38 -34.89 -12.92 15.74
C GLU A 38 -35.66 -12.76 14.41
N GLY A 39 -34.93 -12.80 13.29
CA GLY A 39 -35.45 -12.50 11.97
C GLY A 39 -35.63 -11.00 11.71
N ASP A 40 -35.04 -10.13 12.54
CA ASP A 40 -35.07 -8.68 12.36
C ASP A 40 -33.96 -8.22 11.41
N LEU A 41 -34.23 -8.33 10.12
CA LEU A 41 -33.27 -8.00 9.07
C LEU A 41 -33.08 -6.48 8.87
N THR A 42 -33.84 -5.63 9.56
CA THR A 42 -33.76 -4.17 9.41
C THR A 42 -32.47 -3.61 10.01
N HIS A 43 -31.92 -4.27 11.02
CA HIS A 43 -30.68 -3.90 11.71
C HIS A 43 -29.41 -4.44 11.02
N LEU A 44 -29.53 -5.15 9.91
CA LEU A 44 -28.39 -5.68 9.16
C LEU A 44 -27.84 -4.65 8.15
N PRO A 45 -26.52 -4.63 7.88
CA PRO A 45 -25.85 -3.66 6.99
C PRO A 45 -26.14 -3.87 5.48
N GLY A 46 -27.26 -4.51 5.11
CA GLY A 46 -27.67 -4.79 3.73
C GLY A 46 -27.67 -6.28 3.35
N ASP A 47 -28.30 -6.60 2.22
CA ASP A 47 -28.53 -7.98 1.75
C ASP A 47 -27.26 -8.80 1.53
N VAL A 48 -26.26 -8.20 0.88
CA VAL A 48 -25.01 -8.88 0.54
C VAL A 48 -24.29 -9.33 1.80
N TYR A 49 -24.22 -8.45 2.81
CA TYR A 49 -23.63 -8.77 4.10
C TYR A 49 -24.47 -9.78 4.88
N ALA A 50 -25.80 -9.65 4.87
CA ALA A 50 -26.69 -10.61 5.50
C ALA A 50 -26.47 -12.04 5.00
N ARG A 51 -26.39 -12.23 3.67
CA ARG A 51 -26.07 -13.54 3.07
C ARG A 51 -24.69 -14.04 3.47
N GLY A 52 -23.70 -13.16 3.57
CA GLY A 52 -22.36 -13.49 4.05
C GLY A 52 -22.36 -13.95 5.51
N PHE A 53 -23.07 -13.24 6.39
CA PHE A 53 -23.21 -13.58 7.80
C PHE A 53 -23.95 -14.89 7.99
N ILE A 54 -25.05 -15.10 7.27
CA ILE A 54 -25.82 -16.35 7.31
C ILE A 54 -24.94 -17.52 6.89
N ARG A 55 -24.18 -17.38 5.80
CA ARG A 55 -23.26 -18.43 5.33
C ARG A 55 -22.19 -18.75 6.37
N ASN A 56 -21.48 -17.74 6.88
CA ASN A 56 -20.42 -17.92 7.87
C ASN A 56 -20.98 -18.55 9.16
N TYR A 57 -22.10 -18.03 9.66
CA TYR A 57 -22.70 -18.52 10.88
C TYR A 57 -23.26 -19.95 10.74
N SER A 58 -23.86 -20.27 9.58
CA SER A 58 -24.30 -21.64 9.28
C SER A 58 -23.13 -22.62 9.25
N THR A 59 -22.02 -22.24 8.61
CA THR A 59 -20.80 -23.05 8.59
C THR A 59 -20.27 -23.29 9.99
N TYR A 60 -20.22 -22.25 10.82
CA TYR A 60 -19.79 -22.36 12.22
C TYR A 60 -20.68 -23.30 13.05
N LEU A 61 -22.00 -23.24 12.84
CA LEU A 61 -22.97 -24.11 13.51
C LEU A 61 -23.07 -25.52 12.92
N GLY A 62 -22.29 -25.83 11.86
CA GLY A 62 -22.36 -27.12 11.18
C GLY A 62 -23.63 -27.35 10.35
N LEU A 63 -24.36 -26.28 10.02
CA LEU A 63 -25.53 -26.32 9.15
C LEU A 63 -25.12 -26.22 7.67
N PRO A 64 -25.82 -26.90 6.75
CA PRO A 64 -25.57 -26.77 5.32
C PRO A 64 -25.83 -25.33 4.85
N PRO A 65 -24.80 -24.56 4.47
CA PRO A 65 -24.92 -23.11 4.28
C PRO A 65 -25.81 -22.75 3.09
N GLU A 66 -25.83 -23.58 2.04
CA GLU A 66 -26.67 -23.30 0.86
C GLU A 66 -28.16 -23.41 1.18
N ASP A 67 -28.56 -24.37 2.02
CA ASP A 67 -29.96 -24.54 2.42
C ASP A 67 -30.45 -23.36 3.27
N VAL A 68 -29.60 -22.91 4.20
CA VAL A 68 -29.93 -21.81 5.10
C VAL A 68 -29.98 -20.48 4.33
N VAL A 69 -29.07 -20.27 3.38
CA VAL A 69 -29.12 -19.09 2.49
C VAL A 69 -30.32 -19.17 1.52
N ALA A 70 -30.73 -20.37 1.08
CA ALA A 70 -31.93 -20.54 0.27
C ALA A 70 -33.21 -20.18 1.04
N LEU A 71 -33.32 -20.63 2.30
CA LEU A 71 -34.39 -20.23 3.23
C LEU A 71 -34.48 -18.71 3.35
N TYR A 72 -33.34 -18.05 3.58
CA TYR A 72 -33.28 -16.59 3.63
C TYR A 72 -33.81 -15.91 2.36
N ARG A 73 -33.40 -16.38 1.18
CA ARG A 73 -33.85 -15.83 -0.11
C ARG A 73 -35.37 -15.96 -0.27
N HIS A 74 -35.92 -17.11 0.14
CA HIS A 74 -37.34 -17.38 0.07
C HIS A 74 -38.13 -16.48 1.02
N GLU A 75 -37.71 -16.35 2.28
CA GLU A 75 -38.34 -15.47 3.27
C GLU A 75 -38.34 -14.00 2.84
N ARG A 76 -37.27 -13.56 2.17
CA ARG A 76 -37.15 -12.16 1.73
C ARG A 76 -37.92 -11.83 0.45
N GLY A 77 -38.57 -12.82 -0.18
CA GLY A 77 -39.19 -12.64 -1.48
C GLY A 77 -38.19 -12.25 -2.58
N ILE A 78 -36.89 -12.43 -2.34
CA ILE A 78 -35.84 -12.23 -3.35
C ILE A 78 -35.81 -13.50 -4.20
N SER A 79 -36.86 -13.68 -4.98
CA SER A 79 -36.84 -14.49 -6.19
C SER A 79 -36.37 -13.61 -7.33
N ASP A 80 -35.12 -13.16 -7.29
CA ASP A 80 -34.60 -12.42 -8.43
C ASP A 80 -33.24 -12.94 -8.85
N ALA A 81 -33.24 -13.40 -10.12
CA ALA A 81 -32.08 -13.83 -10.85
C ALA A 81 -30.99 -12.79 -10.65
N ILE A 82 -29.76 -13.25 -10.38
CA ILE A 82 -28.57 -12.41 -10.46
C ILE A 82 -28.71 -11.66 -11.79
N LYS A 83 -29.07 -10.37 -11.74
CA LYS A 83 -29.00 -9.51 -12.90
C LYS A 83 -27.50 -9.37 -13.10
N ILE A 84 -26.93 -10.28 -13.89
CA ILE A 84 -25.56 -10.22 -14.34
C ILE A 84 -25.54 -8.92 -15.13
N VAL A 85 -25.20 -7.82 -14.46
CA VAL A 85 -24.63 -6.67 -15.13
C VAL A 85 -23.41 -7.27 -15.77
N ALA A 86 -23.49 -7.47 -17.08
CA ALA A 86 -22.43 -8.08 -17.88
C ALA A 86 -21.12 -7.46 -17.37
N ALA A 87 -20.24 -8.31 -16.84
CA ALA A 87 -18.94 -7.88 -16.38
C ALA A 87 -18.39 -6.96 -17.46
N THR A 88 -17.97 -5.74 -17.06
CA THR A 88 -17.40 -4.78 -18.00
C THR A 88 -16.45 -5.55 -18.90
N SER A 89 -16.67 -5.40 -20.21
CA SER A 89 -16.02 -6.18 -21.26
C SER A 89 -14.62 -6.61 -20.88
N ALA A 90 -14.33 -7.92 -20.95
CA ALA A 90 -12.99 -8.48 -20.72
C ALA A 90 -11.93 -7.55 -21.33
N PRO A 91 -10.80 -7.31 -20.64
CA PRO A 91 -9.77 -6.41 -21.13
C PRO A 91 -9.43 -6.85 -22.55
N ARG A 92 -9.85 -6.07 -23.53
CA ARG A 92 -9.49 -6.30 -24.92
C ARG A 92 -7.99 -6.15 -24.94
N MET A 93 -7.26 -7.26 -24.90
CA MET A 93 -5.86 -7.26 -25.28
C MET A 93 -5.87 -6.65 -26.66
N ARG A 94 -5.44 -5.38 -26.76
CA ARG A 94 -5.13 -4.79 -28.04
C ARG A 94 -4.01 -5.68 -28.57
N ALA A 95 -4.38 -6.63 -29.42
CA ALA A 95 -3.42 -7.30 -30.27
C ALA A 95 -2.59 -6.18 -30.86
N TYR A 96 -1.28 -6.23 -30.60
CA TYR A 96 -0.33 -5.25 -31.10
C TYR A 96 -0.32 -5.41 -32.62
N VAL A 97 -1.28 -4.76 -33.29
CA VAL A 97 -1.32 -4.65 -34.74
C VAL A 97 -0.06 -3.89 -35.09
N LEU A 98 0.91 -4.63 -35.63
CA LEU A 98 2.19 -4.10 -36.10
C LEU A 98 1.85 -2.83 -36.90
N PRO A 99 2.32 -1.64 -36.45
CA PRO A 99 1.73 -0.42 -36.97
C PRO A 99 2.00 -0.32 -38.47
N ASN A 100 1.02 0.17 -39.24
CA ASN A 100 1.03 0.21 -40.71
C ASN A 100 2.31 0.79 -41.34
N PHE A 101 3.17 1.48 -40.58
CA PHE A 101 4.46 1.99 -41.08
C PHE A 101 5.41 0.88 -41.54
N LEU A 102 5.35 -0.33 -40.96
CA LEU A 102 6.23 -1.43 -41.37
C LEU A 102 5.90 -1.89 -42.80
N GLY A 103 4.60 -1.99 -43.13
CA GLY A 103 4.15 -2.31 -44.48
C GLY A 103 4.58 -1.25 -45.49
N VAL A 104 4.41 0.04 -45.15
CA VAL A 104 4.87 1.15 -45.99
C VAL A 104 6.38 1.11 -46.19
N PHE A 105 7.16 0.84 -45.14
CA PHE A 105 8.61 0.71 -45.22
C PHE A 105 9.04 -0.38 -46.22
N PHE A 106 8.50 -1.59 -46.13
CA PHE A 106 8.86 -2.68 -47.06
C PHE A 106 8.43 -2.39 -48.50
N ILE A 107 7.27 -1.76 -48.71
CA ILE A 107 6.81 -1.34 -50.04
C ILE A 107 7.77 -0.29 -50.63
N THR A 108 8.20 0.70 -49.85
CA THR A 108 9.15 1.71 -50.33
C THR A 108 10.50 1.08 -50.70
N VAL A 109 11.06 0.22 -49.86
CA VAL A 109 12.33 -0.47 -50.13
C VAL A 109 12.22 -1.33 -51.41
N ALA A 110 11.11 -2.03 -51.61
CA ALA A 110 10.89 -2.83 -52.82
C ALA A 110 10.83 -1.95 -54.09
N LEU A 111 10.14 -0.81 -54.04
CA LEU A 111 10.07 0.13 -55.17
C LEU A 111 11.43 0.73 -55.50
N PHE A 112 12.22 1.12 -54.50
CA PHE A 112 13.58 1.61 -54.70
C PHE A 112 14.51 0.53 -55.27
N GLY A 113 14.40 -0.72 -54.80
CA GLY A 113 15.16 -1.84 -55.32
C GLY A 113 14.82 -2.15 -56.78
N LEU A 114 13.54 -2.21 -57.13
CA LEU A 114 13.07 -2.42 -58.51
C LEU A 114 13.49 -1.28 -59.43
N SER A 115 13.40 -0.04 -58.96
CA SER A 115 13.87 1.14 -59.68
C SER A 115 15.38 1.04 -59.94
N TYR A 116 16.18 0.72 -58.91
CA TYR A 116 17.62 0.55 -59.06
C TYR A 116 17.99 -0.56 -60.06
N ILE A 117 17.31 -1.70 -60.02
CA ILE A 117 17.50 -2.81 -60.97
C ILE A 117 17.11 -2.39 -62.40
N GLY A 118 16.03 -1.63 -62.55
CA GLY A 118 15.63 -1.08 -63.85
C GLY A 118 16.66 -0.09 -64.40
N LEU A 119 17.13 0.85 -63.58
CA LEU A 119 18.13 1.84 -64.01
C LEU A 119 19.51 1.23 -64.27
N SER A 120 19.89 0.17 -63.54
CA SER A 120 21.15 -0.55 -63.79
C SER A 120 21.09 -1.38 -65.06
N ALA A 121 19.95 -2.03 -65.36
CA ALA A 121 19.74 -2.76 -66.61
C ALA A 121 19.77 -1.85 -67.85
N LEU A 122 19.42 -0.56 -67.72
CA LEU A 122 19.47 0.44 -68.79
C LEU A 122 20.86 1.10 -68.95
N GLY A 123 21.88 0.62 -68.23
CA GLY A 123 23.26 1.12 -68.35
C GLY A 123 23.46 2.57 -67.88
N ARG A 124 22.49 3.14 -67.15
CA ARG A 124 22.54 4.52 -66.62
C ARG A 124 23.30 4.61 -65.29
N ILE A 125 23.49 3.49 -64.61
CA ILE A 125 24.23 3.41 -63.34
C ILE A 125 25.44 2.52 -63.59
N GLY A 126 26.56 3.14 -63.96
CA GLY A 126 27.83 2.47 -64.17
C GLY A 126 28.49 2.81 -65.50
N ASN A 127 29.01 4.03 -65.62
CA ASN A 127 30.14 4.33 -66.51
C ASN A 127 30.92 5.51 -65.89
N GLY A 128 32.19 5.23 -65.58
CA GLY A 128 32.98 5.99 -64.62
C GLY A 128 33.53 7.32 -65.15
N ASN A 129 33.76 8.24 -64.23
CA ASN A 129 34.88 9.15 -64.37
C ASN A 129 36.07 8.52 -63.66
N GLN A 130 37.07 8.13 -64.46
CA GLN A 130 38.42 7.97 -63.95
C GLN A 130 38.85 9.33 -63.42
N ILE A 131 38.80 9.51 -62.10
CA ILE A 131 39.38 10.68 -61.45
C ILE A 131 40.89 10.51 -61.61
N ALA A 132 41.51 11.38 -62.40
CA ALA A 132 42.95 11.47 -62.51
C ALA A 132 43.53 11.61 -61.09
N VAL A 133 44.44 10.69 -60.74
CA VAL A 133 45.15 10.71 -59.46
C VAL A 133 46.01 11.96 -59.40
N ALA A 134 45.61 12.94 -58.61
CA ALA A 134 46.50 14.01 -58.16
C ALA A 134 47.44 13.44 -57.08
N PRO A 135 48.74 13.81 -57.06
CA PRO A 135 49.66 13.35 -56.03
C PRO A 135 49.25 13.86 -54.65
N SER A 136 49.15 12.94 -53.68
CA SER A 136 48.82 13.25 -52.29
C SER A 136 49.89 14.15 -51.64
N PRO A 137 49.51 15.22 -50.92
CA PRO A 137 50.43 15.93 -50.04
C PRO A 137 50.82 15.04 -48.85
N THR A 138 52.12 14.86 -48.62
CA THR A 138 52.67 14.18 -47.45
C THR A 138 52.42 15.01 -46.19
N VAL A 139 51.60 14.50 -45.28
CA VAL A 139 51.41 15.05 -43.93
C VAL A 139 52.39 14.35 -42.98
N PRO A 140 53.20 15.07 -42.19
CA PRO A 140 54.08 14.46 -41.20
C PRO A 140 53.26 13.80 -40.07
N PRO A 141 53.75 12.69 -39.49
CA PRO A 141 53.04 11.97 -38.44
C PRO A 141 52.92 12.82 -37.16
N PRO A 142 51.73 12.87 -36.52
CA PRO A 142 51.59 13.47 -35.20
C PRO A 142 52.29 12.63 -34.14
N THR A 143 53.12 13.30 -33.34
CA THR A 143 53.84 12.77 -32.18
C THR A 143 52.89 12.14 -31.17
N ALA A 144 53.22 10.95 -30.66
CA ALA A 144 52.43 10.26 -29.64
C ALA A 144 52.35 11.08 -28.35
N TYR A 145 51.13 11.25 -27.84
CA TYR A 145 50.89 11.85 -26.53
C TYR A 145 51.26 10.85 -25.41
N PRO A 146 51.88 11.30 -24.30
CA PRO A 146 52.29 10.42 -23.22
C PRO A 146 51.08 9.86 -22.46
N THR A 147 51.07 8.53 -22.32
CA THR A 147 50.20 7.79 -21.39
C THR A 147 50.59 8.12 -19.96
N VAL A 148 49.71 8.78 -19.21
CA VAL A 148 49.79 8.87 -17.75
C VAL A 148 48.77 7.93 -17.12
N SER A 149 49.24 6.75 -16.74
CA SER A 149 48.66 5.97 -15.65
C SER A 149 48.91 6.71 -14.35
N THR A 150 47.94 6.86 -13.44
CA THR A 150 48.16 6.88 -11.97
C THR A 150 46.83 6.90 -11.19
N SER A 151 46.63 5.80 -10.43
CA SER A 151 46.06 5.66 -9.08
C SER A 151 45.72 6.92 -8.27
N SER A 152 44.56 6.94 -7.58
CA SER A 152 44.52 7.06 -6.10
C SER A 152 43.09 7.23 -5.56
N GLN A 153 42.87 6.55 -4.44
CA GLN A 153 41.65 6.46 -3.64
C GLN A 153 41.63 7.57 -2.54
N PRO A 154 40.67 7.58 -1.60
CA PRO A 154 39.83 8.73 -1.24
C PRO A 154 40.40 9.61 -0.11
N GLN A 155 39.96 10.88 -0.03
CA GLN A 155 40.26 11.75 1.12
C GLN A 155 39.02 12.12 1.93
N ILE A 156 39.08 11.74 3.20
CA ILE A 156 38.18 12.03 4.31
C ILE A 156 38.38 13.49 4.73
N ALA A 157 37.30 14.26 4.87
CA ALA A 157 37.31 15.57 5.50
C ALA A 157 36.62 15.46 6.88
N VAL A 158 37.42 15.62 7.94
CA VAL A 158 36.99 15.85 9.32
C VAL A 158 36.91 17.35 9.58
N LEU A 159 35.89 17.80 10.33
CA LEU A 159 35.90 19.10 10.99
C LEU A 159 35.30 19.01 12.40
N PRO A 160 35.92 19.62 13.43
CA PRO A 160 35.51 19.53 14.84
C PRO A 160 34.64 20.73 15.27
N THR A 161 34.35 20.81 16.59
CA THR A 161 33.86 21.96 17.40
C THR A 161 32.42 21.75 17.90
N ALA A 162 32.02 21.88 19.18
CA ALA A 162 32.68 22.10 20.47
C ALA A 162 31.67 21.75 21.58
N ALA A 163 32.16 21.37 22.77
CA ALA A 163 31.42 21.44 24.03
C ALA A 163 31.40 22.91 24.53
N PRO A 164 30.46 23.33 25.41
CA PRO A 164 30.71 23.15 26.85
C PRO A 164 29.46 22.94 27.75
N THR A 165 29.70 22.21 28.85
CA THR A 165 29.40 22.56 30.26
C THR A 165 27.98 22.99 30.69
N ALA A 166 27.36 22.18 31.56
CA ALA A 166 27.02 22.57 32.93
C ALA A 166 26.46 21.39 33.77
N ALA A 167 27.10 21.13 34.90
CA ALA A 167 26.51 20.51 36.11
C ALA A 167 26.30 21.65 37.14
N PRO A 168 25.42 21.53 38.16
CA PRO A 168 25.79 20.75 39.35
C PRO A 168 24.64 20.03 40.12
N THR A 169 25.03 18.92 40.76
CA THR A 169 24.80 18.45 42.14
C THR A 169 23.53 18.85 42.94
N ALA A 170 22.80 17.82 43.41
CA ALA A 170 22.33 17.70 44.79
C ALA A 170 22.07 16.21 45.17
N GLU A 171 22.69 15.77 46.26
CA GLU A 171 22.50 14.53 47.04
C GLU A 171 21.87 14.93 48.41
N PRO A 172 21.53 14.03 49.39
CA PRO A 172 21.39 12.57 49.41
C PRO A 172 20.11 12.08 50.16
N THR A 173 20.03 10.75 50.48
CA THR A 173 19.52 10.17 51.77
C THR A 173 18.38 9.12 51.63
N LEU A 174 18.71 7.82 51.53
CA LEU A 174 18.63 6.80 52.61
C LEU A 174 18.77 5.36 52.07
N ALA A 175 19.68 4.63 52.69
CA ALA A 175 19.98 3.23 52.45
C ALA A 175 18.92 2.30 53.03
N ILE A 176 18.56 1.26 52.28
CA ILE A 176 18.08 -0.01 52.83
C ILE A 176 19.03 -1.10 52.32
N ALA A 177 19.64 -1.77 53.28
CA ALA A 177 20.58 -2.85 53.09
C ALA A 177 19.86 -4.15 52.65
N GLY A 178 20.52 -4.86 51.74
CA GLY A 178 20.44 -6.33 51.65
C GLY A 178 19.30 -6.89 50.81
N ILE A 179 19.63 -7.28 49.57
CA ILE A 179 19.62 -8.67 49.09
C ILE A 179 20.49 -8.66 47.82
N GLY A 180 21.46 -9.58 47.74
CA GLY A 180 22.27 -9.76 46.55
C GLY A 180 21.41 -10.15 45.36
N ILE A 181 21.24 -9.22 44.43
CA ILE A 181 20.78 -9.49 43.07
C ILE A 181 21.77 -8.77 42.16
N THR A 182 22.48 -9.57 41.36
CA THR A 182 23.30 -9.10 40.25
C THR A 182 22.52 -8.01 39.48
N PRO A 183 23.08 -6.81 39.23
CA PRO A 183 22.37 -5.83 38.43
C PRO A 183 22.21 -6.39 37.02
N ILE A 184 20.97 -6.75 36.68
CA ILE A 184 20.57 -6.89 35.28
C ILE A 184 20.88 -5.53 34.65
N PRO A 185 21.58 -5.45 33.51
CA PRO A 185 21.81 -4.17 32.86
C PRO A 185 20.45 -3.50 32.63
N THR A 186 20.22 -2.39 33.34
CA THR A 186 19.07 -1.52 33.12
C THR A 186 19.13 -1.08 31.66
N ALA A 187 18.24 -1.62 30.84
CA ALA A 187 18.05 -1.15 29.48
C ALA A 187 17.73 0.35 29.56
N THR A 188 18.57 1.17 28.92
CA THR A 188 18.27 2.58 28.66
C THR A 188 16.83 2.66 28.13
N PRO A 189 15.90 3.41 28.75
CA PRO A 189 14.56 3.53 28.22
C PRO A 189 14.69 4.07 26.79
N PRO A 190 14.10 3.39 25.78
CA PRO A 190 14.12 3.89 24.42
C PRO A 190 13.50 5.29 24.42
N THR A 191 14.15 6.24 23.77
CA THR A 191 13.64 7.61 23.64
C THR A 191 12.27 7.53 22.98
N PRO A 192 11.18 8.02 23.60
CA PRO A 192 9.83 7.83 23.05
C PRO A 192 9.67 8.63 21.76
N ILE A 193 9.10 7.98 20.74
CA ILE A 193 8.70 8.59 19.48
C ILE A 193 7.39 9.35 19.76
N VAL A 194 7.43 10.68 19.75
CA VAL A 194 6.25 11.54 19.91
C VAL A 194 5.78 11.99 18.54
N VAL A 195 4.55 11.62 18.17
CA VAL A 195 3.92 11.97 16.90
C VAL A 195 2.68 12.81 17.13
N VAL A 196 2.68 14.02 16.60
CA VAL A 196 1.51 14.90 16.57
C VAL A 196 0.85 14.77 15.21
N VAL A 197 -0.41 14.33 15.21
CA VAL A 197 -1.22 14.18 14.01
C VAL A 197 -2.24 15.31 13.99
N SER A 198 -2.29 16.09 12.92
CA SER A 198 -3.24 17.19 12.76
C SER A 198 -3.96 17.10 11.43
N ILE A 199 -5.22 17.54 11.40
CA ILE A 199 -5.99 17.67 10.17
C ILE A 199 -6.00 19.13 9.75
N ARG A 200 -5.66 19.39 8.48
CA ARG A 200 -5.77 20.74 7.91
C ARG A 200 -7.20 21.28 8.05
N ALA A 201 -7.30 22.52 8.55
CA ALA A 201 -8.57 23.25 8.59
C ALA A 201 -9.18 23.38 7.19
N GLY A 202 -10.50 23.31 7.07
CA GLY A 202 -11.22 23.41 5.79
C GLY A 202 -11.34 22.11 4.98
N THR A 203 -10.93 20.96 5.54
CA THR A 203 -11.13 19.64 4.93
C THR A 203 -12.33 18.92 5.55
N GLY A 204 -12.84 17.85 4.93
CA GLY A 204 -13.99 17.07 5.45
C GLY A 204 -13.68 16.17 6.66
N GLY A 205 -12.49 16.30 7.26
CA GLY A 205 -11.96 15.34 8.23
C GLY A 205 -11.28 14.14 7.56
N SER A 206 -10.68 13.26 8.37
CA SER A 206 -10.12 12.00 7.90
C SER A 206 -10.34 10.88 8.92
N TRP A 207 -10.76 9.72 8.43
CA TRP A 207 -10.69 8.49 9.21
C TRP A 207 -9.22 8.10 9.43
N LEU A 208 -8.85 7.88 10.68
CA LEU A 208 -7.51 7.52 11.12
C LEU A 208 -7.58 6.22 11.93
N ARG A 209 -6.65 5.30 11.65
CA ARG A 209 -6.29 4.20 12.53
C ARG A 209 -4.82 4.34 12.92
N VAL A 210 -4.56 4.51 14.21
CA VAL A 210 -3.21 4.66 14.76
C VAL A 210 -2.85 3.41 15.55
N GLN A 211 -1.73 2.81 15.20
CA GLN A 211 -1.16 1.65 15.85
C GLN A 211 0.17 2.03 16.49
N GLN A 212 0.28 1.90 17.81
CA GLN A 212 1.50 2.09 18.60
C GLN A 212 2.04 0.71 18.98
N ASP A 213 3.29 0.42 18.62
CA ASP A 213 4.02 -0.79 19.01
C ASP A 213 3.24 -2.11 18.77
N GLY A 214 2.42 -2.13 17.72
CA GLY A 214 1.58 -3.27 17.33
C GLY A 214 0.15 -3.25 17.89
N ALA A 215 -0.16 -2.40 18.88
CA ALA A 215 -1.51 -2.22 19.42
C ALA A 215 -2.25 -1.06 18.76
N ILE A 216 -3.52 -1.25 18.38
CA ILE A 216 -4.36 -0.16 17.87
C ILE A 216 -4.79 0.71 19.06
N VAL A 217 -4.38 1.97 19.07
CA VAL A 217 -4.65 2.91 20.17
C VAL A 217 -5.70 3.95 19.82
N PHE A 218 -5.98 4.12 18.53
CA PHE A 218 -7.00 5.03 18.06
C PHE A 218 -7.59 4.55 16.74
N GLU A 219 -8.91 4.56 16.65
CA GLU A 219 -9.64 4.30 15.42
C GLU A 219 -10.89 5.19 15.40
N GLY A 220 -10.92 6.14 14.46
CA GLY A 220 -12.00 7.11 14.40
C GLY A 220 -11.77 8.21 13.37
N VAL A 221 -12.75 9.10 13.23
CA VAL A 221 -12.66 10.26 12.33
C VAL A 221 -12.17 11.46 13.11
N LEU A 222 -11.03 12.01 12.70
CA LEU A 222 -10.54 13.29 13.20
C LEU A 222 -11.13 14.41 12.34
N LYS A 223 -11.76 15.40 13.00
CA LYS A 223 -12.40 16.53 12.32
C LYS A 223 -11.33 17.53 11.83
N ALA A 224 -11.67 18.35 10.84
CA ALA A 224 -10.77 19.39 10.37
C ALA A 224 -10.40 20.39 11.48
N GLY A 225 -9.12 20.75 11.55
CA GLY A 225 -8.57 21.61 12.59
C GLY A 225 -8.27 20.89 13.91
N GLN A 226 -8.68 19.63 14.08
CA GLN A 226 -8.38 18.85 15.27
C GLN A 226 -6.96 18.27 15.18
N SER A 227 -6.25 18.27 16.32
CA SER A 227 -4.92 17.66 16.46
C SER A 227 -4.92 16.68 17.63
N GLN A 228 -4.18 15.59 17.49
CA GLN A 228 -4.04 14.56 18.51
C GLN A 228 -2.59 14.08 18.57
N THR A 229 -2.09 13.89 19.79
CA THR A 229 -0.72 13.46 20.05
C THR A 229 -0.69 11.99 20.42
N PHE A 230 0.25 11.26 19.85
CA PHE A 230 0.47 9.83 20.04
C PHE A 230 1.94 9.60 20.39
N GLN A 231 2.22 8.66 21.30
CA GLN A 231 3.59 8.31 21.70
C GLN A 231 3.81 6.81 21.51
N ALA A 232 4.89 6.42 20.86
CA ALA A 232 5.27 5.02 20.64
C ALA A 232 6.72 4.79 21.05
N GLN A 233 7.08 3.57 21.45
CA GLN A 233 8.44 3.24 21.89
C GLN A 233 9.32 2.74 20.74
N SER A 234 8.75 1.98 19.81
CA SER A 234 9.47 1.27 18.75
C SER A 234 8.93 1.59 17.36
N LYS A 235 7.61 1.59 17.18
CA LYS A 235 7.00 1.81 15.87
C LYS A 235 5.61 2.41 15.98
N ILE A 236 5.31 3.36 15.10
CA ILE A 236 3.96 3.90 14.93
C ILE A 236 3.51 3.78 13.48
N ILE A 237 2.29 3.29 13.28
CA ILE A 237 1.65 3.16 11.97
C ILE A 237 0.35 3.97 11.99
N ILE A 238 0.19 4.87 11.04
CA ILE A 238 -0.99 5.72 10.87
C ILE A 238 -1.59 5.40 9.51
N ARG A 239 -2.79 4.81 9.51
CA ARG A 239 -3.59 4.61 8.31
C ARG A 239 -4.63 5.71 8.21
N SER A 240 -4.66 6.40 7.08
CA SER A 240 -5.59 7.50 6.85
C SER A 240 -6.45 7.25 5.62
N GLY A 241 -7.75 7.56 5.72
CA GLY A 241 -8.71 7.53 4.62
C GLY A 241 -8.54 8.69 3.64
N ASN A 242 -8.15 9.87 4.12
CA ASN A 242 -7.86 11.05 3.32
C ASN A 242 -6.45 11.59 3.63
N PRO A 243 -5.39 10.95 3.13
CA PRO A 243 -4.01 11.27 3.53
C PRO A 243 -3.53 12.65 3.10
N GLY A 244 -4.13 13.27 2.07
CA GLY A 244 -3.81 14.65 1.67
C GLY A 244 -4.28 15.72 2.68
N ALA A 245 -5.24 15.38 3.55
CA ALA A 245 -5.74 16.28 4.59
C ALA A 245 -5.01 16.11 5.94
N VAL A 246 -4.30 15.00 6.12
CA VAL A 246 -3.62 14.65 7.38
C VAL A 246 -2.17 15.07 7.33
N ARG A 247 -1.75 15.76 8.37
CA ARG A 247 -0.39 16.23 8.59
C ARG A 247 0.18 15.52 9.80
N VAL A 248 1.45 15.16 9.72
CA VAL A 248 2.13 14.47 10.81
C VAL A 248 3.45 15.16 11.11
N ASN A 249 3.68 15.38 12.39
CA ASN A 249 4.91 15.89 12.96
C ASN A 249 5.50 14.87 13.92
N VAL A 250 6.75 14.47 13.67
CA VAL A 250 7.46 13.47 14.46
C VAL A 250 8.59 14.17 15.19
N ASN A 251 8.59 14.10 16.53
CA ASN A 251 9.63 14.66 17.37
C ASN A 251 9.97 16.14 17.05
N GLY A 252 8.94 16.94 16.74
CA GLY A 252 9.08 18.36 16.40
C GLY A 252 9.49 18.64 14.94
N THR A 253 9.78 17.60 14.16
CA THR A 253 10.28 17.72 12.78
C THR A 253 9.23 17.31 11.76
N GLY A 254 8.84 18.26 10.90
CA GLY A 254 7.98 18.04 9.73
C GLY A 254 6.50 18.33 9.98
N ASP A 255 5.92 19.27 9.22
CA ASP A 255 4.47 19.37 9.01
C ASP A 255 4.19 18.91 7.57
N GLN A 256 4.33 17.61 7.32
CA GLN A 256 4.22 17.05 5.98
C GLN A 256 2.93 16.24 5.83
N PRO A 257 2.31 16.26 4.63
CA PRO A 257 1.16 15.42 4.39
C PRO A 257 1.62 13.96 4.34
N ILE A 258 0.83 13.06 4.93
CA ILE A 258 1.20 11.64 4.99
C ILE A 258 1.07 10.92 3.64
N GLY A 259 0.47 11.56 2.64
CA GLY A 259 0.37 11.03 1.28
C GLY A 259 -0.47 11.89 0.34
N PRO A 260 -0.56 11.50 -0.94
CA PRO A 260 -1.42 12.17 -1.93
C PRO A 260 -2.91 11.96 -1.62
N GLY A 261 -3.76 12.93 -1.97
CA GLY A 261 -5.21 12.82 -1.75
C GLY A 261 -5.86 11.66 -2.51
N GLY A 262 -6.94 11.11 -1.96
CA GLY A 262 -7.89 10.22 -2.67
C GLY A 262 -7.72 8.71 -2.47
N LYS A 263 -6.53 8.20 -2.13
CA LYS A 263 -6.33 6.78 -1.78
C LYS A 263 -5.87 6.65 -0.33
N PRO A 264 -6.36 5.68 0.45
CA PRO A 264 -5.89 5.49 1.81
C PRO A 264 -4.41 5.08 1.82
N VAL A 265 -3.64 5.71 2.71
CA VAL A 265 -2.18 5.49 2.84
C VAL A 265 -1.87 5.00 4.24
N ASN A 266 -0.95 4.04 4.33
CA ASN A 266 -0.30 3.63 5.56
C ASN A 266 1.01 4.38 5.67
N TRP A 267 1.08 5.33 6.59
CA TRP A 267 2.30 6.02 6.96
C TRP A 267 2.90 5.32 8.18
N GLU A 268 4.21 5.12 8.21
CA GLU A 268 4.88 4.44 9.33
C GLU A 268 6.18 5.14 9.71
N TYR A 269 6.49 5.12 11.01
CA TYR A 269 7.73 5.66 11.54
C TYR A 269 8.31 4.72 12.62
N PRO A 270 9.64 4.45 12.62
CA PRO A 270 10.61 4.83 11.58
C PRO A 270 10.26 4.20 10.21
N PRO A 271 10.66 4.84 9.08
CA PRO A 271 10.36 4.33 7.74
C PRO A 271 11.06 2.99 7.51
N LYS A 272 10.49 2.14 6.65
CA LYS A 272 11.14 0.89 6.22
C LYS A 272 12.48 1.23 5.56
N GLN A 273 13.55 0.62 6.07
CA GLN A 273 14.88 0.61 5.44
C GLN A 273 14.87 -0.27 4.18
#